data_AF-A0A2V7ZBJ4-F1
#
_entry.id   AF-A0A2V7ZBJ4-F1
#
_cell.length_a   1.000
_cell.length_b   1.000
_cell.length_c   1.000
_cell.angle_alpha   90.00
_cell.angle_beta   90.00
_cell.angle_gamma   90.00
#
_symmetry.space_group_name_H-M   'P 1'
#
loop_
_entity.id
_entity.type
_entity.pdbx_description
1 polymer ?
#
loop_
_entity_poly.entity_id
_entity_poly.type
_entity_poly.pdbx_seq_one_letter_code
_entity_poly.pdbx_strand_id
1 'polypeptide(L)'
;MERPGLAALDRAQRGGSLRFRGRRPRRGSPVLGARSRRGGPLSRIPAVTAEPFPPPLAELLALDHRRLDDLFGRFLTAMGAKDTAAETAAIRRFDHALRLHTALEEEHLFPAVPGQKLVAAPGESDRERLFRELRLEHVQIREVSGMMARLLVEKNDVPGARALAGNLARRWDAHTTREEKEAYPLLTDLDPAGEAAVRDALGGQA
;
A
#
# COMPACT_ATOMS: atom_id res chain seq x y z
N MET A 1 -11.37 4.88 7.54
CA MET A 1 -10.88 3.65 8.20
C MET A 1 -9.39 3.88 8.37
N GLU A 2 -8.90 4.06 9.61
CA GLU A 2 -7.50 4.47 9.86
C GLU A 2 -6.52 3.38 9.42
N ARG A 3 -5.48 3.77 8.66
CA ARG A 3 -4.31 2.92 8.40
C ARG A 3 -3.66 2.55 9.74
N PRO A 4 -3.13 1.34 9.93
CA PRO A 4 -2.35 0.99 11.12
C PRO A 4 -0.97 1.69 11.09
N GLY A 5 -0.95 3.02 11.11
CA GLY A 5 0.26 3.84 11.17
C GLY A 5 0.83 3.85 12.59
N LEU A 6 2.12 3.50 12.71
CA LEU A 6 3.01 3.64 13.88
C LEU A 6 2.62 2.93 15.20
N ALA A 7 1.33 2.75 15.52
CA ALA A 7 0.87 2.13 16.75
C ALA A 7 1.27 0.65 16.87
N ALA A 8 1.44 -0.05 15.74
CA ALA A 8 1.94 -1.42 15.70
C ALA A 8 3.44 -1.51 16.05
N LEU A 9 4.25 -0.50 15.67
CA LEU A 9 5.67 -0.42 16.02
C LEU A 9 5.87 -0.16 17.51
N ASP A 10 5.07 0.73 18.09
CA ASP A 10 5.11 1.02 19.53
C ASP A 10 4.70 -0.21 20.37
N ARG A 11 3.79 -1.04 19.83
CA ARG A 11 3.37 -2.31 20.45
C ARG A 11 4.40 -3.43 20.30
N ALA A 12 5.10 -3.51 19.17
CA ALA A 12 6.17 -4.48 18.95
C ALA A 12 7.42 -4.18 19.80
N GLN A 13 7.66 -2.90 20.13
CA GLN A 13 8.77 -2.47 20.99
C GLN A 13 8.45 -2.61 22.49
N ARG A 14 7.17 -2.65 22.88
CA ARG A 14 6.74 -2.82 24.27
C ARG A 14 6.26 -4.24 24.52
N GLY A 15 7.18 -5.14 24.85
CA GLY A 15 6.81 -6.42 25.45
C GLY A 15 5.97 -6.19 26.71
N GLY A 16 4.70 -6.60 26.70
CA GLY A 16 3.81 -6.38 27.84
C GLY A 16 2.38 -6.88 27.65
N SER A 17 2.12 -8.09 28.12
CA SER A 17 0.85 -8.64 28.63
C SER A 17 -0.46 -8.26 27.91
N LEU A 18 -0.97 -9.23 27.14
CA LEU A 18 -2.39 -9.39 26.81
C LEU A 18 -3.26 -9.34 28.09
N ARG A 19 -4.29 -8.49 28.09
CA ARG A 19 -5.50 -8.70 28.89
C ARG A 19 -6.74 -8.64 28.01
N PHE A 20 -7.23 -9.83 27.67
CA PHE A 20 -8.58 -10.06 27.19
C PHE A 20 -9.61 -9.68 28.28
N ARG A 21 -10.56 -8.82 27.93
CA ARG A 21 -11.90 -8.72 28.52
C ARG A 21 -12.86 -8.74 27.32
N GLY A 22 -13.86 -9.59 27.18
CA GLY A 22 -14.68 -10.27 28.18
C GLY A 22 -16.14 -9.81 28.01
N ARG A 23 -16.87 -10.48 27.09
CA ARG A 23 -18.34 -10.67 26.96
C ARG A 23 -19.32 -9.60 27.49
N ARG A 24 -20.35 -9.31 26.69
CA ARG A 24 -21.76 -9.70 27.01
C ARG A 24 -22.70 -9.59 25.79
N PRO A 25 -23.60 -10.57 25.57
CA PRO A 25 -24.66 -10.51 24.57
C PRO A 25 -25.91 -9.84 25.14
N ARG A 26 -26.68 -9.13 24.31
CA ARG A 26 -28.05 -8.71 24.65
C ARG A 26 -29.07 -9.35 23.71
N ARG A 27 -30.06 -9.92 24.38
CA ARG A 27 -31.22 -10.70 23.96
C ARG A 27 -32.43 -9.75 23.95
N GLY A 28 -33.30 -9.84 22.95
CA GLY A 28 -34.57 -9.10 22.93
C GLY A 28 -35.32 -9.32 21.62
N SER A 29 -36.48 -9.97 21.72
CA SER A 29 -37.25 -10.63 20.67
C SER A 29 -38.33 -9.72 20.03
N PRO A 30 -39.42 -10.23 19.41
CA PRO A 30 -39.76 -9.98 18.00
C PRO A 30 -41.00 -9.08 17.83
N VAL A 31 -41.21 -8.51 16.64
CA VAL A 31 -42.52 -7.97 16.26
C VAL A 31 -42.93 -8.47 14.88
N LEU A 32 -44.02 -9.24 14.89
CA LEU A 32 -44.88 -9.63 13.79
C LEU A 32 -45.40 -8.41 13.03
N GLY A 33 -45.38 -8.48 11.71
CA GLY A 33 -45.96 -7.45 10.84
C GLY A 33 -46.12 -7.94 9.41
N ALA A 34 -46.92 -8.98 9.21
CA ALA A 34 -47.36 -9.41 7.89
C ALA A 34 -48.26 -8.33 7.25
N ARG A 35 -47.83 -7.75 6.13
CA ARG A 35 -48.73 -7.09 5.17
C ARG A 35 -48.29 -7.42 3.75
N SER A 36 -49.04 -8.35 3.16
CA SER A 36 -49.17 -8.55 1.72
C SER A 36 -49.47 -7.21 1.03
N ARG A 37 -48.62 -6.82 0.08
CA ARG A 37 -49.01 -5.87 -0.97
C ARG A 37 -48.77 -6.52 -2.34
N ARG A 38 -49.87 -6.50 -3.09
CA ARG A 38 -50.09 -7.05 -4.43
C ARG A 38 -49.04 -6.56 -5.40
N GLY A 39 -48.54 -7.51 -6.19
CA GLY A 39 -47.73 -7.22 -7.37
C GLY A 39 -48.54 -6.47 -8.41
N GLY A 40 -48.01 -5.32 -8.82
CA GLY A 40 -48.29 -4.72 -10.13
C GLY A 40 -47.19 -5.13 -11.10
N PRO A 41 -47.48 -5.27 -12.41
CA PRO A 41 -46.48 -5.65 -13.40
C PRO A 41 -45.56 -4.44 -13.63
N LEU A 42 -44.44 -4.39 -12.90
CA LEU A 42 -43.36 -3.50 -13.24
C LEU A 42 -42.75 -4.01 -14.55
N SER A 43 -42.91 -3.21 -15.61
CA SER A 43 -42.12 -3.31 -16.83
C SER A 43 -40.69 -3.69 -16.46
N ARG A 44 -40.27 -4.88 -16.90
CA ARG A 44 -38.86 -5.29 -16.89
C ARG A 44 -38.13 -4.37 -17.85
N ILE A 45 -37.67 -3.23 -17.34
CA ILE A 45 -36.51 -2.56 -17.92
C ILE A 45 -35.41 -3.62 -17.85
N PRO A 46 -34.81 -4.03 -18.99
CA PRO A 46 -33.69 -4.95 -18.93
C PRO A 46 -32.66 -4.32 -18.00
N ALA A 47 -32.30 -5.04 -16.94
CA ALA A 47 -31.16 -4.68 -16.14
C ALA A 47 -29.97 -4.71 -17.09
N VAL A 48 -29.61 -3.54 -17.61
CA VAL A 48 -28.30 -3.32 -18.20
C VAL A 48 -27.36 -3.62 -17.05
N THR A 49 -26.77 -4.81 -17.06
CA THR A 49 -25.63 -5.13 -16.23
C THR A 49 -24.55 -4.19 -16.72
N ALA A 50 -24.52 -2.98 -16.15
CA ALA A 50 -23.39 -2.10 -16.29
C ALA A 50 -22.22 -2.91 -15.75
N GLU A 51 -21.37 -3.38 -16.66
CA GLU A 51 -20.05 -3.87 -16.30
C GLU A 51 -19.47 -2.86 -15.29
N PRO A 52 -19.06 -3.31 -14.09
CA PRO A 52 -18.58 -2.38 -13.09
C PRO A 52 -17.44 -1.57 -13.71
N PHE A 53 -17.61 -0.25 -13.74
CA PHE A 53 -16.56 0.64 -14.23
C PHE A 53 -15.27 0.30 -13.48
N PRO A 54 -14.15 0.15 -14.19
CA PRO A 54 -12.88 -0.15 -13.53
C PRO A 54 -12.61 0.94 -12.50
N PRO A 55 -12.07 0.58 -11.32
CA PRO A 55 -11.77 1.55 -10.28
C PRO A 55 -10.85 2.66 -10.82
N PRO A 56 -10.95 3.90 -10.33
CA PRO A 56 -10.01 4.96 -10.65
C PRO A 56 -8.56 4.51 -10.43
N LEU A 57 -7.63 4.95 -11.30
CA LEU A 57 -6.22 4.54 -11.20
C LEU A 57 -5.62 4.84 -9.82
N ALA A 58 -5.91 6.02 -9.26
CA ALA A 58 -5.49 6.41 -7.91
C ALA A 58 -6.02 5.45 -6.82
N GLU A 59 -7.20 4.86 -7.00
CA GLU A 59 -7.74 3.87 -6.08
C GLU A 59 -6.98 2.54 -6.17
N LEU A 60 -6.60 2.11 -7.38
CA LEU A 60 -5.76 0.93 -7.60
C LEU A 60 -4.37 1.09 -6.98
N LEU A 61 -3.74 2.26 -7.15
CA LEU A 61 -2.45 2.56 -6.54
C LEU A 61 -2.54 2.56 -5.01
N ALA A 62 -3.58 3.18 -4.45
CA ALA A 62 -3.82 3.15 -3.01
C ALA A 62 -4.15 1.73 -2.48
N LEU A 63 -4.76 0.86 -3.29
CA LEU A 63 -4.93 -0.56 -2.97
C LEU A 63 -3.57 -1.28 -2.91
N ASP A 64 -2.67 -1.01 -3.85
CA ASP A 64 -1.33 -1.59 -3.83
C ASP A 64 -0.50 -1.09 -2.63
N HIS A 65 -0.61 0.19 -2.25
CA HIS A 65 -0.04 0.68 -1.00
C HIS A 65 -0.52 -0.10 0.22
N ARG A 66 -1.82 -0.40 0.32
CA ARG A 66 -2.37 -1.21 1.42
C ARG A 66 -1.83 -2.65 1.39
N ARG A 67 -1.64 -3.22 0.20
CA ARG A 67 -1.01 -4.54 0.06
C ARG A 67 0.45 -4.53 0.53
N LEU A 68 1.21 -3.49 0.21
CA LEU A 68 2.56 -3.28 0.71
C LEU A 68 2.58 -3.08 2.23
N ASP A 69 1.63 -2.32 2.79
CA ASP A 69 1.43 -2.18 4.24
C ASP A 69 1.20 -3.55 4.89
N ASP A 70 0.37 -4.41 4.29
CA ASP A 70 0.10 -5.76 4.80
C ASP A 70 1.35 -6.65 4.76
N LEU A 71 2.13 -6.59 3.68
CA LEU A 71 3.40 -7.34 3.57
C LEU A 71 4.39 -6.89 4.64
N PHE A 72 4.51 -5.58 4.86
CA PHE A 72 5.37 -5.05 5.91
C PHE A 72 4.83 -5.36 7.32
N GLY A 73 3.51 -5.33 7.52
CA GLY A 73 2.86 -5.75 8.75
C GLY A 73 3.13 -7.21 9.12
N ARG A 74 3.23 -8.10 8.12
CA ARG A 74 3.65 -9.50 8.33
C ARG A 74 5.10 -9.59 8.84
N PHE A 75 6.00 -8.75 8.30
CA PHE A 75 7.37 -8.64 8.80
C PHE A 75 7.40 -8.18 10.27
N LEU A 76 6.66 -7.13 10.63
CA LEU A 76 6.59 -6.63 12.00
C LEU A 76 5.98 -7.66 12.97
N THR A 77 4.97 -8.41 12.51
CA THR A 77 4.35 -9.49 13.28
C THR A 77 5.36 -10.60 13.56
N ALA A 78 6.08 -11.06 12.53
CA ALA A 78 7.12 -12.08 12.67
C ALA A 78 8.25 -11.62 13.61
N MET A 79 8.65 -10.35 13.52
CA MET A 79 9.61 -9.73 14.42
C MET A 79 9.16 -9.79 15.89
N GLY A 80 7.89 -9.46 16.17
CA GLY A 80 7.32 -9.58 17.52
C GLY A 80 7.25 -11.01 18.03
N ALA A 81 6.99 -11.97 17.13
CA ALA A 81 6.99 -13.40 17.44
C ALA A 81 8.39 -14.01 17.55
N LYS A 82 9.44 -13.26 17.20
CA LYS A 82 10.84 -13.72 17.08
C LYS A 82 11.01 -14.88 16.10
N ASP A 83 10.17 -14.93 15.06
CA ASP A 83 10.26 -15.92 13.99
C ASP A 83 11.12 -15.38 12.84
N THR A 84 12.43 -15.62 12.94
CA THR A 84 13.41 -15.13 11.96
C THR A 84 13.17 -15.67 10.55
N ALA A 85 12.63 -16.89 10.41
CA ALA A 85 12.33 -17.46 9.10
C ALA A 85 11.15 -16.71 8.45
N ALA A 86 10.10 -16.44 9.21
CA ALA A 86 8.97 -15.63 8.75
C ALA A 86 9.36 -14.17 8.51
N GLU A 87 10.23 -13.57 9.34
CA GLU A 87 10.78 -12.22 9.12
C GLU A 87 11.49 -12.14 7.78
N THR A 88 12.38 -13.09 7.51
CA THR A 88 13.16 -13.15 6.27
C THR A 88 12.25 -13.31 5.05
N ALA A 89 11.26 -14.21 5.13
CA ALA A 89 10.32 -14.41 4.04
C ALA A 89 9.43 -13.17 3.80
N ALA A 90 9.01 -12.49 4.87
CA ALA A 90 8.15 -11.31 4.77
C ALA A 90 8.90 -10.10 4.18
N ILE A 91 10.11 -9.78 4.67
CA ILE A 91 10.85 -8.63 4.14
C ILE A 91 11.24 -8.82 2.67
N ARG A 92 11.55 -10.05 2.24
CA ARG A 92 11.84 -10.35 0.82
C ARG A 92 10.63 -10.14 -0.07
N ARG A 93 9.44 -10.53 0.39
CA ARG A 93 8.18 -10.29 -0.35
C ARG A 93 7.88 -8.80 -0.44
N PHE A 94 8.04 -8.07 0.66
CA PHE A 94 7.87 -6.61 0.68
C PHE A 94 8.86 -5.92 -0.27
N ASP A 95 10.16 -6.21 -0.16
CA ASP A 95 11.19 -5.59 -1.01
C ASP A 95 10.94 -5.87 -2.51
N HIS A 96 10.54 -7.10 -2.84
CA HIS A 96 10.20 -7.46 -4.22
C HIS A 96 8.96 -6.68 -4.72
N ALA A 97 7.87 -6.66 -3.94
CA ALA A 97 6.66 -5.93 -4.30
C ALA A 97 6.93 -4.42 -4.44
N LEU A 98 7.73 -3.84 -3.54
CA LEU A 98 8.10 -2.43 -3.55
C LEU A 98 8.87 -2.07 -4.83
N ARG A 99 9.78 -2.95 -5.27
CA ARG A 99 10.53 -2.74 -6.52
C ARG A 99 9.63 -2.75 -7.73
N LEU A 100 8.63 -3.63 -7.77
CA LEU A 100 7.66 -3.67 -8.86
C LEU A 100 6.78 -2.42 -8.86
N HIS A 101 6.25 -2.06 -7.70
CA HIS A 101 5.43 -0.86 -7.50
C HIS A 101 6.16 0.40 -7.97
N THR A 102 7.32 0.69 -7.39
CA THR A 102 8.11 1.89 -7.73
C THR A 102 8.60 1.89 -9.19
N ALA A 103 8.80 0.72 -9.80
CA ALA A 103 9.16 0.64 -11.22
C ALA A 103 7.99 1.02 -12.14
N LEU A 104 6.78 0.55 -11.84
CA LEU A 104 5.57 0.94 -12.59
C LEU A 104 5.35 2.45 -12.53
N GLU A 105 5.50 3.03 -11.34
CA GLU A 105 5.35 4.47 -11.17
C GLU A 105 6.46 5.24 -11.89
N GLU A 106 7.72 4.84 -11.72
CA GLU A 106 8.88 5.47 -12.39
C GLU A 106 8.80 5.40 -13.93
N GLU A 107 8.21 4.33 -14.47
CA GLU A 107 8.10 4.10 -15.91
C GLU A 107 6.90 4.83 -16.52
N HIS A 108 5.75 4.83 -15.85
CA HIS A 108 4.49 5.25 -16.45
C HIS A 108 3.86 6.50 -15.84
N LEU A 109 4.10 6.79 -14.56
CA LEU A 109 3.44 7.90 -13.85
C LEU A 109 4.37 9.08 -13.60
N PHE A 110 5.62 8.80 -13.26
CA PHE A 110 6.66 9.75 -12.88
C PHE A 110 7.89 9.64 -13.81
N PRO A 111 7.70 9.65 -15.14
CA PRO A 111 8.80 9.39 -16.07
C PRO A 111 9.93 10.39 -15.87
N ALA A 112 11.16 9.88 -15.90
CA ALA A 112 12.33 10.73 -15.88
C ALA A 112 12.47 11.49 -17.19
N VAL A 113 12.87 12.77 -17.10
CA VAL A 113 13.40 13.48 -18.27
C VAL A 113 14.68 12.75 -18.73
N PRO A 114 14.82 12.42 -20.04
CA PRO A 114 16.01 11.78 -20.56
C PRO A 114 17.30 12.51 -20.14
N GLY A 115 18.24 11.80 -19.52
CA GLY A 115 19.51 12.35 -19.05
C GLY A 115 19.48 13.00 -17.66
N GLN A 116 18.33 13.17 -17.02
CA GLN A 116 18.19 13.83 -15.70
C GLN A 116 17.35 12.98 -14.74
N LYS A 117 17.86 11.77 -14.41
CA LYS A 117 17.09 10.83 -13.58
C LYS A 117 16.78 11.37 -12.18
N LEU A 118 17.72 12.08 -11.53
CA LEU A 118 17.56 12.54 -10.13
C LEU A 118 18.12 13.95 -9.87
N VAL A 119 18.49 14.68 -10.93
CA VAL A 119 19.12 16.01 -10.84
C VAL A 119 18.08 17.08 -11.17
N ALA A 120 18.05 18.15 -10.39
CA ALA A 120 17.17 19.29 -10.65
C ALA A 120 17.52 19.95 -11.99
N ALA A 121 16.49 20.28 -12.77
CA ALA A 121 16.65 20.98 -14.05
C ALA A 121 16.40 22.48 -13.86
N PRO A 122 17.20 23.37 -14.49
CA PRO A 122 16.83 24.78 -14.56
C PRO A 122 15.45 24.95 -15.20
N GLY A 123 14.53 25.61 -14.49
CA GLY A 123 13.17 25.83 -14.98
C GLY A 123 12.21 24.65 -14.80
N GLU A 124 12.55 23.66 -13.97
CA GLU A 124 11.62 22.57 -13.65
C GLU A 124 10.30 23.12 -13.08
N SER A 125 9.18 22.59 -13.58
CA SER A 125 7.86 22.85 -13.03
C SER A 125 7.68 22.20 -11.66
N ASP A 126 6.67 22.64 -10.91
CA ASP A 126 6.35 22.05 -9.61
C ASP A 126 6.01 20.55 -9.69
N ARG A 127 5.35 20.13 -10.77
CA ARG A 127 5.04 18.71 -11.04
C ARG A 127 6.31 17.90 -11.29
N GLU A 128 7.21 18.39 -12.15
CA GLU A 128 8.48 17.71 -12.45
C GLU A 128 9.36 17.58 -11.20
N ARG A 129 9.40 18.64 -10.37
CA ARG A 129 10.10 18.63 -9.09
C ARG A 129 9.52 17.57 -8.15
N LEU A 130 8.20 17.56 -7.95
CA LEU A 130 7.54 16.56 -7.11
C LEU A 130 7.86 15.13 -7.57
N PHE A 131 7.72 14.85 -8.87
CA PHE A 131 8.00 13.52 -9.42
C PHE A 131 9.49 13.14 -9.31
N ARG A 132 10.41 14.10 -9.40
CA ARG A 132 11.84 13.86 -9.13
C ARG A 132 12.10 13.53 -7.66
N GLU A 133 11.44 14.23 -6.74
CA GLU A 133 11.58 13.99 -5.30
C GLU A 133 11.00 12.63 -4.89
N LEU A 134 9.84 12.23 -5.41
CA LEU A 134 9.26 10.90 -5.16
C LEU A 134 10.20 9.78 -5.63
N ARG A 135 10.83 9.94 -6.78
CA ARG A 135 11.87 8.99 -7.25
C ARG A 135 13.09 8.93 -6.34
N LEU A 136 13.49 10.05 -5.74
CA LEU A 136 14.54 10.04 -4.70
C LEU A 136 14.08 9.29 -3.44
N GLU A 137 12.82 9.45 -3.04
CA GLU A 137 12.22 8.70 -1.94
C GLU A 137 12.18 7.19 -2.25
N HIS A 138 11.81 6.78 -3.47
CA HIS A 138 11.86 5.38 -3.91
C HIS A 138 13.23 4.77 -3.74
N VAL A 139 14.29 5.48 -4.16
CA VAL A 139 15.68 5.00 -3.97
C VAL A 139 15.95 4.78 -2.48
N GLN A 140 15.60 5.75 -1.63
CA GLN A 140 15.85 5.64 -0.19
C GLN A 140 15.09 4.48 0.46
N ILE A 141 13.81 4.27 0.10
CA ILE A 141 12.99 3.19 0.66
C ILE A 141 13.51 1.83 0.19
N ARG A 142 13.80 1.67 -1.11
CA ARG A 142 14.37 0.43 -1.69
C ARG A 142 15.74 0.07 -1.11
N GLU A 143 16.57 1.07 -0.80
CA GLU A 143 17.85 0.81 -0.16
C GLU A 143 17.68 0.32 1.28
N VAL A 144 16.77 0.89 2.05
CA VAL A 144 16.49 0.45 3.43
C VAL A 144 15.91 -0.96 3.43
N SER A 145 14.89 -1.26 2.59
CA SER A 145 14.30 -2.60 2.50
C SER A 145 15.31 -3.64 2.01
N GLY A 146 16.10 -3.30 1.00
CA GLY A 146 17.15 -4.16 0.46
C GLY A 146 18.24 -4.44 1.50
N MET A 147 18.66 -3.43 2.27
CA MET A 147 19.62 -3.59 3.35
C MET A 147 19.09 -4.54 4.44
N MET A 148 17.82 -4.39 4.85
CA MET A 148 17.19 -5.30 5.80
C MET A 148 17.19 -6.75 5.29
N ALA A 149 16.84 -6.96 4.01
CA ALA A 149 16.86 -8.29 3.40
C ALA A 149 18.27 -8.90 3.38
N ARG A 150 19.31 -8.13 2.99
CA ARG A 150 20.71 -8.57 3.02
C ARG A 150 21.20 -8.91 4.43
N LEU A 151 20.83 -8.09 5.42
CA LEU A 151 21.19 -8.33 6.82
C LEU A 151 20.65 -9.67 7.32
N LEU A 152 19.39 -10.00 7.00
CA LEU A 152 18.79 -11.29 7.39
C LEU A 152 19.35 -12.48 6.60
N VAL A 153 19.46 -12.35 5.27
CA VAL A 153 19.77 -13.49 4.40
C VAL A 153 21.27 -13.78 4.32
N GLU A 154 22.09 -12.73 4.16
CA GLU A 154 23.51 -12.88 3.85
C GLU A 154 24.37 -12.81 5.11
N LYS A 155 23.98 -11.95 6.06
CA LYS A 155 24.78 -11.65 7.26
C LYS A 155 24.27 -12.34 8.52
N ASN A 156 23.06 -12.90 8.48
CA ASN A 156 22.35 -13.43 9.64
C ASN A 156 22.29 -12.41 10.83
N ASP A 157 22.29 -11.12 10.51
CA ASP A 157 22.27 -10.01 11.47
C ASP A 157 20.83 -9.57 11.73
N VAL A 158 20.13 -10.40 12.52
CA VAL A 158 18.74 -10.15 12.93
C VAL A 158 18.59 -8.84 13.71
N PRO A 159 19.44 -8.53 14.72
CA PRO A 159 19.33 -7.26 15.43
C PRO A 159 19.51 -6.04 14.51
N GLY A 160 20.49 -6.07 13.59
CA GLY A 160 20.72 -5.01 12.63
C GLY A 160 19.53 -4.78 11.71
N ALA A 161 18.94 -5.86 11.17
CA ALA A 161 17.75 -5.76 10.33
C ALA A 161 16.56 -5.15 11.09
N ARG A 162 16.32 -5.58 12.33
CA ARG A 162 15.23 -5.07 13.18
C ARG A 162 15.41 -3.60 13.54
N ALA A 163 16.65 -3.14 13.74
CA ALA A 163 16.95 -1.74 14.03
C ALA A 163 16.51 -0.78 12.90
N LEU A 164 16.45 -1.26 11.65
CA LEU A 164 16.03 -0.48 10.48
C LEU A 164 14.50 -0.41 10.31
N ALA A 165 13.73 -1.28 10.96
CA ALA A 165 12.28 -1.40 10.74
C ALA A 165 11.53 -0.07 10.98
N GLY A 166 11.88 0.65 12.05
CA GLY A 166 11.27 1.95 12.35
C GLY A 166 11.64 3.04 11.34
N ASN A 167 12.83 2.96 10.72
CA ASN A 167 13.22 3.89 9.67
C ASN A 167 12.41 3.64 8.39
N LEU A 168 12.32 2.38 7.95
CA LEU A 168 11.56 1.99 6.76
C LEU A 168 10.09 2.40 6.89
N ALA A 169 9.48 2.11 8.04
CA ALA A 169 8.07 2.42 8.29
C ALA A 169 7.76 3.93 8.14
N ARG A 170 8.57 4.79 8.75
CA ARG A 170 8.36 6.25 8.68
C ARG A 170 8.53 6.78 7.25
N ARG A 171 9.51 6.25 6.50
CA ARG A 171 9.74 6.66 5.12
C ARG A 171 8.60 6.23 4.22
N TRP A 172 8.16 4.98 4.35
CA TRP A 172 7.05 4.43 3.59
C TRP A 172 5.73 5.16 3.86
N ASP A 173 5.40 5.42 5.12
CA ASP A 173 4.19 6.16 5.50
C ASP A 173 4.20 7.62 4.99
N ALA A 174 5.34 8.30 5.11
CA ALA A 174 5.49 9.67 4.60
C ALA A 174 5.36 9.71 3.07
N HIS A 175 6.00 8.78 2.38
CA HIS A 175 5.99 8.67 0.92
C HIS A 175 4.58 8.41 0.38
N THR A 176 3.93 7.33 0.82
CA THR A 176 2.56 6.98 0.37
C THR A 176 1.54 8.06 0.70
N THR A 177 1.65 8.71 1.86
CA THR A 177 0.81 9.85 2.22
C THR A 177 1.01 11.03 1.27
N ARG A 178 2.26 11.30 0.89
CA ARG A 178 2.61 12.40 -0.01
C ARG A 178 2.10 12.13 -1.41
N GLU A 179 2.27 10.93 -1.93
CA GLU A 179 1.77 10.56 -3.25
C GLU A 179 0.25 10.67 -3.36
N GLU A 180 -0.47 10.08 -2.40
CA GLU A 180 -1.92 10.09 -2.42
C GLU A 180 -2.51 11.51 -2.30
N LYS A 181 -1.82 12.42 -1.60
CA LYS A 181 -2.27 13.80 -1.39
C LYS A 181 -1.81 14.78 -2.47
N GLU A 182 -0.60 14.61 -2.98
CA GLU A 182 0.07 15.60 -3.84
C GLU A 182 0.24 15.08 -5.26
N ALA A 183 0.65 13.82 -5.45
CA ALA A 183 1.02 13.30 -6.76
C ALA A 183 -0.19 12.79 -7.56
N TYR A 184 -1.04 11.97 -6.93
CA TYR A 184 -2.18 11.35 -7.62
C TYR A 184 -3.20 12.36 -8.18
N PRO A 185 -3.50 13.49 -7.49
CA PRO A 185 -4.32 14.54 -8.09
C PRO A 185 -3.72 15.18 -9.35
N LEU A 186 -2.41 15.06 -9.56
CA LEU A 186 -1.68 15.60 -10.71
C LEU A 186 -1.50 14.58 -11.83
N LEU A 187 -2.01 13.35 -11.68
CA LEU A 187 -2.01 12.33 -12.74
C LEU A 187 -3.06 12.66 -13.81
N THR A 188 -2.85 13.78 -14.50
CA THR A 188 -3.60 14.15 -15.70
C THR A 188 -2.78 13.80 -16.93
N ASP A 189 -3.49 13.50 -18.02
CA ASP A 189 -2.91 13.33 -19.36
C ASP A 189 -1.87 12.20 -19.43
N LEU A 190 -2.13 11.11 -18.68
CA LEU A 190 -1.31 9.90 -18.78
C LEU A 190 -1.40 9.31 -20.18
N ASP A 191 -0.28 8.75 -20.63
CA ASP A 191 -0.27 7.95 -21.85
C ASP A 191 -1.21 6.74 -21.66
N PRO A 192 -2.20 6.51 -22.56
CA PRO A 192 -3.16 5.42 -22.41
C PRO A 192 -2.52 4.03 -22.34
N ALA A 193 -1.39 3.81 -23.00
CA ALA A 193 -0.68 2.54 -22.92
C ALA A 193 0.00 2.35 -21.55
N GLY A 194 0.62 3.41 -21.01
CA GLY A 194 1.14 3.43 -19.65
C GLY A 194 0.06 3.20 -18.59
N GLU A 195 -1.09 3.86 -18.69
CA GLU A 195 -2.21 3.62 -17.77
C GLU A 195 -2.70 2.17 -17.85
N ALA A 196 -2.87 1.62 -19.06
CA ALA A 196 -3.28 0.23 -19.23
C ALA A 196 -2.27 -0.76 -18.63
N ALA A 197 -0.96 -0.50 -18.78
CA ALA A 197 0.10 -1.31 -18.21
C ALA A 197 0.05 -1.32 -16.68
N VAL A 198 -0.11 -0.15 -16.04
CA VAL A 198 -0.25 -0.06 -14.58
C VAL A 198 -1.51 -0.80 -14.11
N ARG A 199 -2.64 -0.64 -14.82
CA ARG A 199 -3.90 -1.32 -14.47
C ARG A 199 -3.79 -2.83 -14.58
N ASP A 200 -3.18 -3.36 -15.62
CA ASP A 200 -2.98 -4.80 -15.78
C ASP A 200 -2.07 -5.34 -14.67
N ALA A 201 -0.95 -4.66 -14.43
CA ALA A 201 0.02 -5.06 -13.42
C ALA A 201 -0.57 -5.08 -12.00
N LEU A 202 -1.40 -4.09 -11.63
CA LEU A 202 -2.01 -4.01 -10.30
C LEU A 202 -3.31 -4.83 -10.20
N GLY A 203 -4.08 -4.92 -11.27
CA GLY A 203 -5.34 -5.66 -11.33
C GLY A 203 -5.15 -7.18 -11.21
N GLY A 204 -4.02 -7.71 -11.72
CA GLY A 204 -3.65 -9.12 -11.56
C GLY A 204 -3.16 -9.50 -10.16
N GLN A 205 -3.04 -8.54 -9.24
CA GLN A 205 -2.49 -8.76 -7.89
C GLN A 205 -3.57 -8.76 -6.78
N ALA A 206 -4.84 -8.53 -7.15
CA ALA A 206 -6.01 -8.50 -6.26
C ALA A 206 -6.59 -9.89 -5.97
#